data_AF-A0A932RPU9-F1
#
_entry.id   AF-A0A932RPU9-F1
#
_cell.length_a   1.000
_cell.length_b   1.000
_cell.length_c   1.000
_cell.angle_alpha   90.00
_cell.angle_beta   90.00
_cell.angle_gamma   90.00
#
_symmetry.space_group_name_H-M   'P 1'
#
loop_
_entity.id
_entity.type
_entity.pdbx_description
1 polymer ?
#
loop_
_entity_poly.entity_id
_entity_poly.type
_entity_poly.pdbx_seq_one_letter_code
_entity_poly.pdbx_strand_id
1 'polypeptide(L)' 'MAKEFLSSRGVDFEERNIRTDSEFIRELVEDHQSRATPTLVAGSQVVTGFDPTDYEAAMRTVRGENRCE' A
#
# COMPACT_ATOMS: atom_id res chain seq x y z
N MET A 1 -5.84 -9.45 -6.86
CA MET A 1 -6.43 -8.09 -6.96
C MET A 1 -5.41 -6.98 -6.68
N ALA A 2 -5.03 -6.66 -5.43
CA ALA A 2 -4.13 -5.53 -5.16
C ALA A 2 -2.76 -5.61 -5.88
N LYS A 3 -2.06 -6.74 -5.81
CA LYS A 3 -0.77 -6.94 -6.51
C LYS A 3 -0.90 -6.81 -8.03
N GLU A 4 -1.89 -7.49 -8.61
CA GLU A 4 -2.17 -7.44 -10.06
C GLU A 4 -2.51 -6.02 -10.52
N PHE A 5 -3.26 -5.26 -9.70
CA PHE A 5 -3.61 -3.88 -9.98
C PHE A 5 -2.37 -2.98 -10.06
N LEU A 6 -1.45 -3.11 -9.10
CA LEU A 6 -0.17 -2.38 -9.09
C LEU A 6 0.70 -2.80 -10.28
N SER A 7 0.86 -4.10 -10.53
CA SER A 7 1.62 -4.63 -11.66
C SER A 7 1.07 -4.14 -13.01
N SER A 8 -0.26 -4.12 -13.18
CA SER A 8 -0.91 -3.65 -14.42
C SER A 8 -0.66 -2.18 -14.74
N ARG A 9 -0.28 -1.38 -13.73
CA ARG A 9 0.04 0.05 -13.85
C ARG A 9 1.55 0.31 -13.95
N GLY A 10 2.36 -0.75 -14.02
CA GLY A 10 3.82 -0.66 -14.08
C GLY A 10 4.40 -0.01 -12.83
N VAL A 11 3.80 -0.24 -11.66
CA VAL A 11 4.30 0.28 -10.39
C VAL A 11 5.15 -0.79 -9.74
N ASP A 12 6.39 -0.42 -9.41
CA ASP A 12 7.27 -1.25 -8.60
C ASP A 12 6.78 -1.25 -7.15
N PHE A 13 6.70 -2.45 -6.55
CA PHE A 13 6.33 -2.62 -5.16
C PHE A 13 7.06 -3.82 -4.55
N GLU A 14 7.23 -3.78 -3.22
CA GLU A 14 7.69 -4.92 -2.43
C GLU A 14 6.47 -5.67 -1.87
N GLU A 15 6.41 -6.99 -2.03
CA GLU A 15 5.40 -7.83 -1.38
C GLU A 15 5.89 -8.29 -0.01
N ARG A 16 5.24 -7.80 1.06
CA ARG A 16 5.45 -8.27 2.44
C ARG A 16 4.38 -9.29 2.82
N ASN A 17 4.74 -10.57 2.82
CA ASN A 17 3.80 -11.66 3.10
C ASN A 17 3.78 -12.03 4.59
N ILE A 18 2.75 -11.56 5.29
CA ILE A 18 2.54 -11.81 6.72
C ILE A 18 2.28 -13.27 7.09
N ARG A 19 2.00 -14.16 6.12
CA ARG A 19 1.80 -15.59 6.38
C ARG A 19 3.12 -16.36 6.51
N THR A 20 4.19 -15.81 5.95
CA THR A 20 5.50 -16.46 5.90
C THR A 20 6.52 -15.78 6.80
N ASP A 21 6.26 -14.54 7.22
CA ASP A 21 7.15 -13.77 8.07
C ASP A 21 6.37 -13.04 9.16
N SER A 22 6.65 -13.38 10.42
CA SER A 22 6.04 -12.77 11.58
C SER A 22 6.48 -11.33 11.84
N GLU A 23 7.66 -10.93 11.33
CA GLU A 23 8.11 -9.54 11.45
C GLU A 23 7.20 -8.60 10.64
N PHE A 24 6.69 -9.05 9.49
CA PHE A 24 5.72 -8.29 8.71
C PHE A 24 4.34 -8.20 9.39
N ILE A 25 3.95 -9.16 10.25
CA ILE A 25 2.76 -8.99 11.09
C ILE A 25 2.99 -7.85 12.09
N ARG A 26 4.16 -7.84 12.74
CA ARG A 26 4.51 -6.82 13.73
C ARG A 26 4.51 -5.43 13.10
N GLU A 27 5.21 -5.26 11.99
CA GLU A 27 5.26 -4.01 11.23
C GLU A 27 3.85 -3.54 10.80
N LEU A 28 3.01 -4.46 10.29
CA LEU A 28 1.64 -4.14 9.87
C LEU A 28 0.80 -3.55 11.01
N VAL A 29 0.91 -4.11 12.22
CA VAL A 29 0.12 -3.68 13.39
C VAL A 29 0.76 -2.49 14.10
N GLU A 30 2.06 -2.54 14.38
CA GLU A 30 2.75 -1.55 15.21
C GLU A 30 3.07 -0.29 14.42
N ASP A 31 3.59 -0.42 13.20
CA ASP A 31 4.08 0.73 12.43
C ASP A 31 2.97 1.32 11.55
N HIS A 32 2.13 0.46 10.96
CA HIS A 32 1.08 0.88 10.01
C HIS A 32 -0.33 0.93 10.60
N GLN A 33 -0.50 0.56 11.88
CA GLN A 33 -1.78 0.57 12.60
C GLN A 33 -2.90 -0.21 11.87
N SER A 34 -2.53 -1.20 11.06
CA SER A 34 -3.45 -2.00 10.27
C SER A 34 -3.50 -3.44 10.79
N ARG A 35 -4.63 -4.11 10.57
CA ARG A 35 -4.84 -5.52 10.96
C ARG A 35 -5.46 -6.36 9.84
N ALA A 36 -5.52 -5.82 8.63
CA ALA A 36 -6.15 -6.46 7.49
C ALA A 36 -5.22 -6.54 6.28
N THR A 37 -5.45 -7.55 5.46
CA THR A 37 -4.79 -7.71 4.16
C THR A 37 -5.81 -7.60 3.03
N PRO A 38 -5.47 -6.96 1.90
CA PRO A 38 -4.21 -6.24 1.67
C PRO A 38 -4.13 -4.93 2.48
N THR A 39 -2.92 -4.44 2.74
CA THR A 39 -2.66 -3.06 3.18
C THR A 39 -1.58 -2.51 2.27
N LEU A 40 -1.81 -1.34 1.67
CA LEU A 40 -0.83 -0.62 0.88
C LEU A 40 -0.20 0.48 1.75
N VAL A 41 1.13 0.51 1.78
CA VAL A 41 1.91 1.61 2.37
C VAL A 41 2.58 2.36 1.22
N ALA A 42 2.24 3.64 1.06
CA ALA A 42 2.69 4.48 -0.04
C ALA A 42 3.16 5.83 0.52
N GLY A 43 4.47 5.96 0.75
CA GLY A 43 5.02 7.11 1.45
C GLY A 43 4.47 7.19 2.87
N SER A 44 3.79 8.29 3.21
CA SER A 44 3.13 8.47 4.50
C SER A 44 1.67 7.99 4.53
N GLN A 45 1.14 7.45 3.43
CA GLN A 45 -0.23 6.97 3.35
C GLN A 45 -0.31 5.46 3.60
N VAL A 46 -1.29 5.07 4.41
CA VAL A 46 -1.66 3.67 4.64
C VAL A 46 -3.10 3.47 4.17
N VAL A 47 -3.30 2.56 3.23
CA VAL A 47 -4.62 2.16 2.73
C VAL A 47 -4.90 0.73 3.18
N THR A 48 -5.90 0.55 4.03
CA THR A 48 -6.34 -0.77 4.51
C THR A 48 -7.42 -1.34 3.60
N GLY A 49 -7.26 -2.58 3.16
CA GLY A 49 -8.13 -3.21 2.17
C GLY A 49 -7.73 -2.86 0.75
N PHE A 50 -8.63 -3.12 -0.20
CA PHE A 50 -8.42 -2.80 -1.62
C PHE A 50 -9.58 -2.00 -2.16
N ASP A 51 -9.32 -0.74 -2.49
CA ASP A 51 -10.15 0.11 -3.33
C ASP A 51 -9.26 0.71 -4.44
N PRO A 52 -9.63 0.55 -5.73
CA PRO A 52 -8.86 1.08 -6.86
C PRO A 52 -8.62 2.60 -6.81
N THR A 53 -9.60 3.37 -6.32
CA THR A 53 -9.55 4.83 -6.24
C THR A 53 -8.54 5.27 -5.18
N ASP A 54 -8.58 4.63 -4.01
CA ASP A 54 -7.64 4.92 -2.92
C ASP A 54 -6.21 4.56 -3.29
N TYR A 55 -6.01 3.43 -3.98
CA TYR A 55 -4.70 3.03 -4.50
C TYR A 55 -4.17 4.06 -5.50
N GLU A 56 -5.01 4.55 -6.42
CA GLU A 56 -4.62 5.58 -7.38
C GLU A 56 -4.26 6.91 -6.70
N ALA A 57 -5.01 7.33 -5.69
CA ALA A 57 -4.70 8.53 -4.92
C ALA A 57 -3.36 8.39 -4.17
N ALA A 58 -3.13 7.24 -3.55
CA ALA A 58 -1.88 6.93 -2.85
C ALA A 58 -0.67 6.97 -3.79
N MET A 59 -0.79 6.38 -4.98
CA MET A 59 0.27 6.38 -5.99
C MET A 59 0.62 7.78 -6.51
N ARG A 60 -0.37 8.67 -6.70
CA ARG A 60 -0.12 10.07 -7.11
C ARG A 60 0.66 10.84 -6.03
N THR A 61 0.36 10.57 -4.76
CA THR A 61 1.03 11.22 -3.63
C THR A 61 2.52 10.89 -3.59
N VAL A 62 2.90 9.62 -3.82
CA VAL A 62 4.32 9.20 -3.83
C VAL A 62 5.09 9.77 -5.02
N ARG A 63 4.41 10.06 -6.15
CA ARG A 63 5.03 10.65 -7.35
C ARG A 63 5.27 12.16 -7.24
N GLY A 64 4.92 12.79 -6.12
CA GLY A 64 5.10 14.23 -5.93
C GLY A 64 4.16 15.09 -6.78
N GLU A 65 3.03 14.54 -7.25
CA GLU A 65 2.02 15.29 -7.99
C GLU A 65 1.10 16.05 -7.03
N ASN A 66 1.68 16.93 -6.21
CA ASN A 66 0.92 17.96 -5.50
C ASN A 66 0.51 19.04 -6.51
N ARG A 67 -0.67 18.91 -7.11
CA ARG A 67 -1.31 20.05 -7.76
C ARG A 67 -1.87 20.97 -6.68
N CYS A 68 -1.14 22.06 -6.42
CA CYS A 68 -1.69 23.25 -5.80
C CYS A 68 -2.62 23.93 -6.82
N GLU A 69 -3.85 24.23 -6.41
CA GLU A 69 -4.68 25.31 -6.96
C GLU A 69 -5.13 26.21 -5.80
#